data_AF-A0A412RQW1-F1
#
_entry.id   AF-A0A412RQW1-F1
#
_cell.length_a   1.000
_cell.length_b   1.000
_cell.length_c   1.000
_cell.angle_alpha   90.00
_cell.angle_beta   90.00
_cell.angle_gamma   90.00
#
_symmetry.space_group_name_H-M   'P 1'
#
loop_
_entity.id
_entity.type
_entity.pdbx_description
1 polymer ?
#
loop_
_entity_poly.entity_id
_entity_poly.type
_entity_poly.pdbx_seq_one_letter_code
_entity_poly.pdbx_strand_id
1 'polypeptide(L)' 'MSERINDNTMSAIVALMDDETRERVHFELAPCSNESFLKRYCELVPGFEKTLKDEFSIELDA' A
#
# COMPACT_ATOMS: atom_id res chain seq x y z
N MET A 1 10.26 -5.84 13.65
CA MET A 1 9.04 -5.54 14.42
C MET A 1 7.99 -5.25 13.38
N SER A 2 6.99 -6.11 13.21
CA SER A 2 5.97 -5.91 12.18
C SER A 2 5.12 -4.70 12.57
N GLU A 3 5.35 -3.56 11.92
CA GLU A 3 4.53 -2.37 12.13
C GLU A 3 3.11 -2.65 11.64
N ARG A 4 2.17 -2.58 12.59
CA ARG A 4 0.74 -2.76 12.33
C ARG A 4 0.30 -1.53 11.52
N ILE A 5 -0.02 -1.70 10.24
CA ILE A 5 -0.49 -0.62 9.37
C ILE A 5 -1.74 -0.01 10.00
N ASN A 6 -1.58 1.13 10.68
CA ASN A 6 -2.68 1.86 11.29
C ASN A 6 -3.30 2.83 10.27
N ASP A 7 -4.49 3.36 10.59
CA ASP A 7 -5.22 4.24 9.67
C ASP A 7 -4.48 5.53 9.32
N ASN A 8 -3.66 6.06 10.24
CA ASN A 8 -2.83 7.26 9.99
C ASN A 8 -1.70 6.95 9.01
N THR A 9 -1.00 5.83 9.20
CA THR A 9 0.05 5.36 8.29
C THR A 9 -0.55 5.07 6.91
N MET A 10 -1.70 4.40 6.85
CA MET A 10 -2.40 4.14 5.59
C MET A 10 -2.79 5.44 4.86
N SER A 11 -3.27 6.45 5.60
CA SER A 11 -3.61 7.76 5.02
C SER A 11 -2.39 8.45 4.41
N ALA A 12 -1.23 8.39 5.07
CA ALA A 12 0.03 8.93 4.55
C ALA A 12 0.53 8.18 3.32
N ILE A 13 0.41 6.85 3.32
CA ILE A 13 0.75 6.00 2.16
C ILE A 13 -0.14 6.38 0.97
N VAL A 14 -1.44 6.46 1.18
CA VAL A 14 -2.43 6.83 0.16
C VAL A 14 -2.16 8.22 -0.44
N ALA A 15 -1.62 9.16 0.35
CA ALA A 15 -1.23 10.47 -0.14
C ALA A 15 0.00 10.45 -1.06
N LEU A 16 0.82 9.40 -1.01
CA LEU A 16 1.97 9.18 -1.90
C LEU A 16 1.63 8.30 -3.11
N MET A 17 0.42 7.72 -3.13
CA MET A 17 -0.05 6.87 -4.22
C MET A 17 -0.60 7.70 -5.38
N ASP A 18 -0.48 7.13 -6.57
CA ASP A 18 -1.17 7.62 -7.76
C ASP A 18 -2.67 7.33 -7.64
N ASP A 19 -3.49 8.38 -7.79
CA ASP A 19 -4.95 8.29 -7.61
C ASP A 19 -5.58 7.28 -8.59
N GLU A 20 -5.14 7.25 -9.85
CA GLU A 20 -5.69 6.35 -10.88
C GLU A 20 -5.42 4.89 -10.52
N THR A 21 -4.17 4.58 -10.16
CA THR A 21 -3.79 3.22 -9.74
C THR A 21 -4.49 2.83 -8.44
N ARG A 22 -4.58 3.75 -7.48
CA ARG A 22 -5.25 3.53 -6.20
C ARG A 22 -6.72 3.18 -6.41
N GLU A 23 -7.46 4.00 -7.15
CA GLU A 23 -8.88 3.77 -7.45
C GLU A 23 -9.11 2.44 -8.17
N ARG A 24 -8.24 2.11 -9.13
CA ARG A 24 -8.29 0.83 -9.84
C ARG A 24 -8.10 -0.36 -8.90
N VAL A 25 -7.07 -0.35 -8.05
CA VAL A 25 -6.84 -1.41 -7.06
C VAL A 25 -8.03 -1.50 -6.09
N HIS A 26 -8.55 -0.36 -5.66
CA HIS A 26 -9.69 -0.29 -4.75
C HIS A 26 -10.95 -0.87 -5.38
N PHE A 27 -11.19 -0.63 -6.67
CA PHE A 27 -12.32 -1.21 -7.41
C PHE A 27 -12.14 -2.71 -7.65
N GLU A 28 -10.92 -3.16 -7.97
CA GLU A 28 -10.63 -4.58 -8.23
C GLU A 28 -10.74 -5.45 -6.96
N LEU A 29 -10.35 -4.92 -5.80
CA LEU A 29 -10.24 -5.71 -4.56
C LEU A 29 -11.26 -5.37 -3.48
N ALA A 30 -12.15 -4.38 -3.67
CA ALA A 30 -13.12 -4.04 -2.63
C ALA A 30 -14.13 -5.18 -2.37
N PRO A 31 -14.38 -5.53 -1.09
CA PRO A 31 -13.71 -5.05 0.12
C PRO A 31 -12.33 -5.70 0.36
N CYS A 32 -11.29 -4.90 0.61
CA CYS A 32 -9.90 -5.38 0.82
C CYS A 32 -9.30 -4.95 2.16
N SER A 33 -8.34 -5.74 2.66
CA SER A 33 -7.47 -5.37 3.78
C SER A 33 -6.31 -4.47 3.31
N ASN A 34 -5.78 -3.63 4.20
CA ASN A 34 -4.64 -2.75 3.90
C ASN A 34 -3.45 -3.52 3.29
N GLU A 35 -3.09 -4.67 3.85
CA GLU A 35 -1.99 -5.49 3.32
C GLU A 35 -2.25 -5.98 1.89
N SER A 36 -3.45 -6.52 1.61
CA SER A 36 -3.83 -7.00 0.28
C SER A 36 -3.86 -5.87 -0.74
N PHE A 37 -4.32 -4.69 -0.31
CA PHE A 37 -4.34 -3.48 -1.12
C PHE A 37 -2.92 -3.05 -1.48
N LEU A 38 -2.03 -2.94 -0.49
CA LEU A 38 -0.63 -2.53 -0.71
C LEU A 38 0.12 -3.52 -1.58
N LYS A 39 -0.05 -4.83 -1.36
CA LYS A 39 0.54 -5.86 -2.23
C LYS A 39 0.15 -5.66 -3.68
N ARG A 40 -1.15 -5.53 -3.96
CA ARG A 40 -1.65 -5.34 -5.33
C ARG A 40 -1.17 -4.03 -5.94
N TYR A 41 -1.09 -2.97 -5.15
CA TYR A 41 -0.54 -1.70 -5.60
C TYR A 41 0.94 -1.83 -5.94
N CYS A 42 1.74 -2.52 -5.12
CA CYS A 42 3.16 -2.80 -5.40
C CYS A 42 3.36 -3.69 -6.64
N GLU A 43 2.45 -4.62 -6.92
CA GLU A 43 2.48 -5.38 -8.19
C GLU A 43 2.33 -4.48 -9.43
N LEU A 44 1.48 -3.44 -9.34
CA LEU A 44 1.28 -2.47 -10.42
C LEU A 44 2.39 -1.40 -10.45
N VAL A 45 2.92 -1.04 -9.28
CA VAL A 45 3.93 -0.01 -9.07
C VAL A 45 5.11 -0.62 -8.29
N PRO A 46 6.01 -1.35 -8.98
CA PRO A 46 7.10 -2.09 -8.32
C PRO A 46 8.08 -1.20 -7.54
N GLY A 47 8.13 0.11 -7.85
CA GLY A 47 8.92 1.08 -7.10
C GLY A 47 8.34 1.44 -5.73
N PHE A 48 7.05 1.22 -5.52
CA PHE A 48 6.35 1.66 -4.31
C PHE A 48 6.72 0.81 -3.09
N GLU A 49 7.06 -0.45 -3.29
CA GLU A 49 7.51 -1.35 -2.21
C GLU A 49 8.77 -0.82 -1.52
N LYS A 50 9.64 -0.15 -2.29
CA LYS A 50 10.81 0.53 -1.74
C LYS A 50 10.41 1.74 -0.89
N THR A 51 9.43 2.53 -1.32
CA THR A 51 8.90 3.67 -0.54
C THR A 51 8.29 3.19 0.78
N LEU A 52 7.51 2.09 0.75
CA LEU A 52 6.95 1.49 1.96
C LEU A 52 8.04 1.08 2.95
N LYS A 53 9.13 0.48 2.47
CA LYS A 53 10.24 0.06 3.30
C LYS A 53 11.08 1.23 3.83
N ASP A 54 11.41 2.20 2.97
CA ASP A 54 12.33 3.30 3.29
C ASP A 54 11.65 4.39 4.15
N GLU A 55 10.43 4.79 3.80
CA GLU A 55 9.70 5.87 4.48
C GLU A 55 8.87 5.37 5.67
N PHE A 56 8.35 4.15 5.60
CA PHE A 56 7.40 3.63 6.60
C PHE A 56 7.88 2.37 7.33
N SER A 57 9.05 1.82 7.01
CA SER A 57 9.52 0.53 7.57
C SER A 57 8.50 -0.61 7.45
N ILE A 58 7.65 -0.56 6.41
CA ILE A 58 6.67 -1.59 6.10
C ILE A 58 7.28 -2.58 5.11
N GLU A 59 7.25 -3.86 5.47
CA GLU A 59 7.64 -4.96 4.61
C GLU A 59 6.39 -5.80 4.33
N LEU A 60 6.05 -5.95 3.04
CA LEU A 60 4.96 -6.83 2.62
C LEU A 60 5.55 -8.23 2.46
N ASP A 61 5.20 -9.16 3.36
CA ASP A 61 5.58 -10.58 3.20
C ASP A 61 5.01 -11.10 1.88
N ALA A 62 5.85 -11.47 0.90
CA ALA A 62 5.44 -11.90 -0.44
C ALA A 62 4.33 -12.98 -0.43
#